data_AF-A0A9E5MMM5-F1
#
_entry.id   AF-A0A9E5MMM5-F1
#
_cell.length_a   1.000
_cell.length_b   1.000
_cell.length_c   1.000
_cell.angle_alpha   90.00
_cell.angle_beta   90.00
_cell.angle_gamma   90.00
#
_symmetry.space_group_name_H-M   'P 1'
#
loop_
_entity.id
_entity.type
_entity.pdbx_description
1 polymer ?
#
loop_
_entity_poly.entity_id
_entity_poly.type
_entity_poly.pdbx_seq_one_letter_code
_entity_poly.pdbx_strand_id
1 'polypeptide(L)'
;MADDIDSEPNFMALCKNCHKIYDTQKTAEEYRQLVAIKKNINKAKELSATWDTQTLHRDISIVASKIGEMDEKSISNTKLSYDALKVSDKTDATFGIINEMKVSQYVLNFFVPIRESLKSLELQEKAKSAFIYSQVKSYYTLLLMKNYDQKEIFEKLCKWFMTNTGITERDKAEVLVSYFIQNCEVFSEC
;
A
#
# COMPACT_ATOMS: atom_id res chain seq x y z
N MET A 1 27.01 -11.24 1.66
CA MET A 1 27.93 -11.39 2.80
C MET A 1 28.47 -10.01 3.01
N ALA A 2 28.41 -9.49 4.23
CA ALA A 2 28.94 -8.16 4.49
C ALA A 2 30.47 -8.24 4.51
N ASP A 3 31.11 -7.09 4.23
CA ASP A 3 32.58 -6.99 4.23
C ASP A 3 33.16 -7.18 5.63
N ASP A 4 32.39 -6.83 6.66
CA ASP A 4 32.71 -7.13 8.05
C ASP A 4 32.39 -8.60 8.39
N ILE A 5 33.43 -9.34 8.77
CA ILE A 5 33.36 -10.77 9.09
C ILE A 5 32.44 -11.03 10.28
N ASP A 6 32.42 -10.12 11.27
CA ASP A 6 31.64 -10.24 12.50
C ASP A 6 30.24 -9.61 12.39
N SER A 7 29.76 -9.42 11.17
CA SER A 7 28.40 -8.94 10.94
C SER A 7 27.35 -10.05 11.07
N GLU A 8 26.16 -9.71 11.59
CA GLU A 8 25.02 -10.63 11.73
C GLU A 8 24.64 -11.40 10.45
N PRO A 9 24.74 -10.83 9.23
CA PRO A 9 24.52 -11.56 7.98
C PRO A 9 25.49 -12.71 7.73
N ASN A 10 26.61 -12.78 8.45
CA ASN A 10 27.62 -13.84 8.32
C ASN A 10 27.46 -14.95 9.39
N PHE A 11 26.69 -14.72 10.46
CA PHE A 11 26.43 -15.72 11.50
C PHE A 11 25.18 -16.57 11.23
N MET A 12 25.26 -17.89 11.48
CA MET A 12 24.12 -18.80 11.36
C MET A 12 23.99 -19.64 12.62
N ALA A 13 22.79 -19.66 13.20
CA ALA A 13 22.47 -20.61 14.25
C ALA A 13 22.28 -22.02 13.68
N LEU A 14 23.02 -22.99 14.22
CA LEU A 14 22.92 -24.40 13.86
C LEU A 14 22.42 -25.20 15.06
N CYS A 15 21.68 -26.29 14.81
CA CYS A 15 21.36 -27.24 15.87
C CYS A 15 22.65 -27.96 16.33
N LYS A 16 22.61 -28.59 17.51
CA LYS A 16 23.78 -29.27 18.11
C LYS A 16 24.47 -30.26 17.14
N ASN A 17 23.68 -31.02 16.39
CA ASN A 17 24.21 -32.02 15.45
C ASN A 17 24.87 -31.36 14.24
N CYS A 18 24.21 -30.36 13.63
CA CYS A 18 24.77 -29.62 12.49
C CYS A 18 26.03 -28.84 12.87
N HIS A 19 26.07 -28.25 14.07
CA HIS A 19 27.26 -27.56 14.59
C HIS A 19 28.43 -28.53 14.76
N LYS A 20 28.19 -29.72 15.33
CA LYS A 20 29.22 -30.73 15.51
C LYS A 20 29.80 -31.20 14.16
N ILE A 21 28.95 -31.42 13.16
CA ILE A 21 29.38 -31.80 11.81
C ILE A 21 30.22 -30.68 11.19
N TYR A 22 29.78 -29.43 11.33
CA TYR A 22 30.49 -28.25 10.83
C TYR A 22 31.90 -28.12 11.42
N ASP A 23 32.07 -28.33 12.72
CA ASP A 23 33.37 -28.17 13.39
C ASP A 23 34.35 -29.31 13.06
N THR A 24 33.85 -30.52 12.83
CA THR A 24 34.69 -31.73 12.82
C THR A 24 34.87 -32.36 11.44
N GLN A 25 33.95 -32.11 10.49
CA GLN A 25 33.91 -32.83 9.21
C GLN A 25 33.62 -31.94 8.00
N LYS A 26 33.64 -30.61 8.16
CA LYS A 26 33.34 -29.64 7.09
C LYS A 26 34.19 -29.87 5.84
N THR A 27 33.53 -30.17 4.74
CA THR A 27 34.10 -30.08 3.39
C THR A 27 33.85 -28.70 2.78
N ALA A 28 34.62 -28.34 1.75
CA ALA A 28 34.41 -27.10 1.00
C ALA A 28 33.02 -27.05 0.33
N GLU A 29 32.46 -28.20 -0.02
CA GLU A 29 31.14 -28.30 -0.65
C GLU A 29 30.01 -28.06 0.37
N GLU A 30 30.05 -28.71 1.52
CA GLU A 30 29.07 -28.48 2.60
C GLU A 30 29.11 -27.04 3.11
N TYR A 31 30.30 -26.43 3.15
CA TYR A 31 30.42 -25.01 3.47
C TYR A 31 29.70 -24.12 2.44
N ARG A 32 29.85 -24.39 1.13
CA ARG A 32 29.13 -23.65 0.09
C ARG A 32 27.61 -23.81 0.20
N GLN A 33 27.15 -25.02 0.55
CA GLN A 33 25.73 -25.28 0.79
C GLN A 33 25.20 -24.46 1.97
N LEU A 34 25.91 -24.42 3.08
CA LEU A 34 25.52 -23.60 4.24
C LEU A 34 25.52 -22.10 3.91
N VAL A 35 26.49 -21.62 3.13
CA VAL A 35 26.48 -20.23 2.64
C VAL A 35 25.25 -19.95 1.76
N ALA A 36 24.86 -20.89 0.89
CA ALA A 36 23.66 -20.76 0.07
C ALA A 36 22.39 -20.70 0.94
N ILE A 37 22.28 -21.56 1.95
CA ILE A 37 21.19 -21.54 2.93
C ILE A 37 21.15 -20.19 3.67
N LYS A 38 22.31 -19.68 4.15
CA LYS A 38 22.39 -18.39 4.85
C LYS A 38 21.94 -17.24 3.96
N LYS A 39 22.38 -17.22 2.70
CA LYS A 39 21.96 -16.21 1.72
C LYS A 39 20.45 -16.23 1.52
N ASN A 40 19.83 -17.40 1.45
CA ASN A 40 18.38 -17.52 1.30
C ASN A 40 17.64 -17.03 2.56
N ILE A 41 18.13 -17.38 3.76
CA ILE A 41 17.56 -16.90 5.02
C ILE A 41 17.70 -15.38 5.15
N ASN A 42 18.86 -14.81 4.85
CA ASN A 42 19.06 -13.36 4.89
C ASN A 42 18.14 -12.64 3.90
N LYS A 43 17.99 -13.15 2.67
CA LYS A 43 17.03 -12.62 1.70
C LYS A 43 15.59 -12.68 2.22
N ALA A 44 15.18 -13.79 2.84
CA ALA A 44 13.85 -13.90 3.44
C ALA A 44 13.66 -12.93 4.61
N LYS A 45 14.70 -12.72 5.43
CA LYS A 45 14.71 -11.77 6.54
C LYS A 45 14.63 -10.32 6.05
N GLU A 46 15.40 -9.96 5.03
CA GLU A 46 15.36 -8.65 4.37
C GLU A 46 13.99 -8.40 3.74
N LEU A 47 13.40 -9.42 3.09
CA LEU A 47 12.06 -9.35 2.53
C LEU A 47 11.00 -9.15 3.63
N SER A 48 11.08 -9.91 4.74
CA SER A 48 10.18 -9.74 5.88
C SER A 48 10.33 -8.36 6.50
N ALA A 49 11.56 -7.89 6.73
CA ALA A 49 11.81 -6.57 7.28
C ALA A 49 11.31 -5.46 6.34
N THR A 50 11.46 -5.65 5.02
CA THR A 50 10.91 -4.74 4.01
C THR A 50 9.39 -4.75 4.05
N TRP A 51 8.76 -5.92 4.16
CA TRP A 51 7.31 -6.06 4.29
C TRP A 51 6.77 -5.41 5.57
N ASP A 52 7.43 -5.64 6.70
CA ASP A 52 7.08 -5.11 8.01
C ASP A 52 7.27 -3.57 8.05
N THR A 53 8.28 -3.04 7.37
CA THR A 53 8.54 -1.58 7.25
C THR A 53 7.74 -0.91 6.14
N GLN A 54 7.32 -1.65 5.11
CA GLN A 54 6.30 -1.27 4.13
C GLN A 54 4.88 -1.50 4.66
N THR A 55 4.70 -1.62 5.99
CA THR A 55 3.39 -1.32 6.56
C THR A 55 2.95 0.04 6.03
N LEU A 56 1.80 0.02 5.37
CA LEU A 56 0.99 1.09 4.81
C LEU A 56 1.20 2.51 5.37
N HIS A 57 1.57 2.57 6.64
CA HIS A 57 1.80 3.75 7.46
C HIS A 57 2.67 4.83 6.82
N ARG A 58 3.77 4.52 6.11
CA ARG A 58 4.68 5.59 5.65
C ARG A 58 4.34 6.12 4.26
N ASP A 59 4.07 5.26 3.29
CA ASP A 59 3.92 5.69 1.90
C ASP A 59 2.55 6.33 1.61
N ILE A 60 1.45 5.85 2.22
CA ILE A 60 0.16 6.55 2.09
C ILE A 60 0.19 7.88 2.86
N SER A 61 0.93 7.99 3.98
CA SER A 61 1.14 9.28 4.66
C SER A 61 1.77 10.33 3.73
N ILE A 62 2.70 9.93 2.86
CA ILE A 62 3.31 10.86 1.89
C ILE A 62 2.30 11.30 0.83
N VAL A 63 1.48 10.38 0.31
CA VAL A 63 0.38 10.73 -0.62
C VAL A 63 -0.59 11.70 0.05
N ALA A 64 -0.98 11.39 1.28
CA ALA A 64 -1.90 12.19 2.09
C ALA A 64 -1.36 13.60 2.38
N SER A 65 -0.09 13.75 2.77
CA SER A 65 0.55 15.04 3.02
C SER A 65 0.54 15.90 1.76
N LYS A 66 0.94 15.33 0.62
CA LYS A 66 0.96 16.03 -0.67
C LYS A 66 -0.43 16.55 -1.07
N ILE A 67 -1.50 15.81 -0.76
CA ILE A 67 -2.87 16.25 -0.99
C ILE A 67 -3.26 17.38 -0.04
N GLY A 68 -2.84 17.30 1.23
CA GLY A 68 -3.09 18.34 2.23
C GLY A 68 -2.40 19.68 1.94
N GLU A 69 -1.33 19.67 1.14
CA GLU A 69 -0.55 20.85 0.76
C GLU A 69 -1.05 21.53 -0.54
N MET A 70 -2.05 20.96 -1.22
CA MET A 70 -2.54 21.48 -2.50
C MET A 70 -3.39 22.75 -2.32
N ASP A 71 -3.16 23.73 -3.20
CA ASP A 71 -3.93 24.98 -3.25
C ASP A 71 -5.05 24.95 -4.32
N GLU A 72 -6.00 25.88 -4.20
CA GLU A 72 -7.18 25.99 -5.05
C GLU A 72 -6.83 26.17 -6.54
N LYS A 73 -5.71 26.84 -6.85
CA LYS A 73 -5.22 27.05 -8.23
C LYS A 73 -4.68 25.77 -8.87
N SER A 74 -4.07 24.88 -8.09
CA SER A 74 -3.60 23.58 -8.57
C SER A 74 -4.77 22.65 -8.93
N ILE A 75 -5.88 22.79 -8.21
CA ILE A 75 -7.11 21.99 -8.39
C ILE A 75 -7.92 22.47 -9.61
N SER A 76 -8.02 23.78 -9.84
CA SER A 76 -8.84 24.33 -10.92
C SER A 76 -8.36 23.95 -12.33
N ASN A 77 -7.04 23.78 -12.51
CA ASN A 77 -6.43 23.53 -13.82
C ASN A 77 -6.46 22.06 -14.24
N THR A 78 -6.95 21.17 -13.38
CA THR A 78 -6.84 19.71 -13.55
C THR A 78 -8.19 18.99 -13.42
N LYS A 79 -9.30 19.73 -13.41
CA LYS A 79 -10.64 19.17 -13.28
C LYS A 79 -10.96 18.18 -14.39
N LEU A 80 -11.51 17.03 -14.01
CA LEU A 80 -12.01 16.04 -14.95
C LEU A 80 -13.26 16.57 -15.67
N SER A 81 -13.51 16.12 -16.90
CA SER A 81 -14.83 16.27 -17.51
C SER A 81 -15.85 15.43 -16.75
N TYR A 82 -17.09 15.92 -16.67
CA TYR A 82 -18.21 15.19 -16.08
C TYR A 82 -18.46 13.84 -16.77
N ASP A 83 -18.25 13.79 -18.08
CA ASP A 83 -18.42 12.56 -18.90
C ASP A 83 -17.42 11.45 -18.58
N ALA A 84 -16.34 11.77 -17.84
CA ALA A 84 -15.32 10.80 -17.44
C ALA A 84 -15.58 10.20 -16.05
N LEU A 85 -16.63 10.62 -15.34
CA LEU A 85 -17.04 10.02 -14.07
C LEU A 85 -17.70 8.66 -14.30
N LYS A 86 -17.32 7.68 -13.48
CA LYS A 86 -17.94 6.34 -13.45
C LYS A 86 -18.46 6.00 -12.05
N VAL A 87 -18.62 7.00 -11.19
CA VAL A 87 -19.01 6.80 -9.79
C VAL A 87 -20.41 6.22 -9.70
N SER A 88 -21.36 6.78 -10.45
CA SER A 88 -22.75 6.29 -10.51
C SER A 88 -22.85 4.85 -10.99
N ASP A 89 -21.95 4.42 -11.88
CA ASP A 89 -21.94 3.05 -12.43
C ASP A 89 -21.40 2.01 -11.42
N LYS A 90 -20.79 2.48 -10.32
CA LYS A 90 -20.13 1.64 -9.30
C LYS A 90 -20.86 1.65 -7.97
N THR A 91 -21.75 2.61 -7.75
CA THR A 91 -22.48 2.76 -6.51
C THR A 91 -23.84 2.09 -6.58
N ASP A 92 -24.30 1.52 -5.46
CA ASP A 92 -25.64 0.96 -5.32
C ASP A 92 -26.50 1.77 -4.34
N ALA A 93 -27.75 1.36 -4.18
CA ALA A 93 -28.72 2.06 -3.33
C ALA A 93 -28.30 2.18 -1.85
N THR A 94 -27.41 1.30 -1.36
CA THR A 94 -26.91 1.33 0.03
C THR A 94 -25.94 2.47 0.27
N PHE A 95 -25.26 2.95 -0.77
CA PHE A 95 -24.27 4.02 -0.64
C PHE A 95 -24.91 5.36 -0.26
N GLY A 96 -26.10 5.62 -0.83
CA GLY A 96 -26.90 6.80 -0.60
C GLY A 96 -26.48 8.02 -1.43
N ILE A 97 -27.47 8.78 -1.90
CA ILE A 97 -27.30 9.90 -2.84
C ILE A 97 -26.33 10.99 -2.37
N ILE A 98 -26.28 11.26 -1.06
CA ILE A 98 -25.38 12.27 -0.48
C ILE A 98 -23.92 11.85 -0.66
N ASN A 99 -23.62 10.57 -0.41
CA ASN A 99 -22.27 10.05 -0.58
C ASN A 99 -21.89 9.98 -2.05
N GLU A 100 -22.81 9.57 -2.93
CA GLU A 100 -22.60 9.54 -4.37
C GLU A 100 -22.26 10.93 -4.94
N MET A 101 -23.04 11.96 -4.56
CA MET A 101 -22.77 13.35 -4.94
C MET A 101 -21.42 13.82 -4.41
N LYS A 102 -21.12 13.54 -3.13
CA LYS A 102 -19.86 13.93 -2.49
C LYS A 102 -18.65 13.30 -3.17
N VAL A 103 -18.67 11.98 -3.37
CA VAL A 103 -17.60 11.24 -4.06
C VAL A 103 -17.43 11.75 -5.49
N SER A 104 -18.52 11.97 -6.22
CA SER A 104 -18.46 12.50 -7.58
C SER A 104 -17.78 13.86 -7.62
N GLN A 105 -18.11 14.77 -6.70
CA GLN A 105 -17.43 16.07 -6.60
C GLN A 105 -15.96 15.93 -6.24
N TYR A 106 -15.60 15.03 -5.33
CA TYR A 106 -14.20 14.81 -5.00
C TYR A 106 -13.41 14.23 -6.17
N VAL A 107 -13.99 13.29 -6.92
CA VAL A 107 -13.35 12.75 -8.12
C VAL A 107 -13.15 13.84 -9.18
N LEU A 108 -14.17 14.66 -9.46
CA LEU A 108 -14.06 15.73 -10.45
C LEU A 108 -12.90 16.68 -10.17
N ASN A 109 -12.73 17.07 -8.91
CA ASN A 109 -11.76 18.08 -8.53
C ASN A 109 -10.37 17.48 -8.24
N PHE A 110 -10.28 16.27 -7.69
CA PHE A 110 -9.02 15.74 -7.15
C PHE A 110 -8.45 14.53 -7.90
N PHE A 111 -9.15 13.96 -8.87
CA PHE A 111 -8.68 12.74 -9.54
C PHE A 111 -7.33 12.90 -10.23
N VAL A 112 -7.18 13.92 -11.06
CA VAL A 112 -5.92 14.18 -11.79
C VAL A 112 -4.77 14.52 -10.81
N PRO A 113 -4.94 15.43 -9.83
CA PRO A 113 -3.85 15.72 -8.92
C PRO A 113 -3.39 14.53 -8.07
N ILE A 114 -4.31 13.67 -7.62
CA ILE A 114 -3.96 12.45 -6.88
C ILE A 114 -3.19 11.49 -7.80
N ARG A 115 -3.64 11.32 -9.05
CA ARG A 115 -2.95 10.48 -10.05
C ARG A 115 -1.52 10.94 -10.31
N GLU A 116 -1.31 12.24 -10.52
CA GLU A 116 0.04 12.78 -10.75
C GLU A 116 0.92 12.66 -9.50
N SER A 117 0.34 12.81 -8.30
CA SER A 117 1.06 12.59 -7.04
C SER A 117 1.52 11.15 -6.88
N LEU A 118 0.67 10.17 -7.19
CA LEU A 118 1.03 8.75 -7.18
C LEU A 118 2.10 8.42 -8.23
N LYS A 119 1.99 9.00 -9.44
CA LYS A 119 3.00 8.85 -10.50
C LYS A 119 4.35 9.42 -10.10
N SER A 120 4.36 10.56 -9.40
CA SER A 120 5.58 11.16 -8.86
C SER A 120 6.26 10.26 -7.81
N LEU A 121 5.49 9.54 -6.99
CA LEU A 121 6.04 8.59 -6.02
C LEU A 121 6.69 7.37 -6.70
N GLU A 122 6.12 6.92 -7.79
CA GLU A 122 6.66 5.80 -8.57
C GLU A 122 8.02 6.13 -9.23
N LEU A 123 8.28 7.41 -9.52
CA LEU A 123 9.59 7.88 -9.98
C LEU A 123 10.66 7.88 -8.87
N GLN A 124 10.26 8.00 -7.61
CA GLN A 124 11.18 7.99 -6.46
C GLN A 124 11.54 6.55 -6.05
N GLU A 125 10.56 5.65 -6.06
CA GLU A 125 10.75 4.24 -5.74
C GLU A 125 9.78 3.39 -6.54
N LYS A 126 10.33 2.42 -7.29
CA LYS A 126 9.54 1.58 -8.20
C LYS A 126 8.47 0.82 -7.43
N ALA A 127 7.29 0.67 -8.05
CA ALA A 127 6.16 -0.12 -7.56
C ALA A 127 5.43 0.39 -6.30
N LYS A 128 5.73 1.59 -5.79
CA LYS A 128 4.99 2.17 -4.65
C LYS A 128 3.51 2.37 -4.90
N SER A 129 3.17 2.94 -6.06
CA SER A 129 1.78 3.14 -6.48
C SER A 129 1.03 1.80 -6.53
N ALA A 130 1.62 0.79 -7.18
CA ALA A 130 1.09 -0.57 -7.26
C ALA A 130 0.91 -1.22 -5.88
N PHE A 131 1.86 -1.03 -4.98
CA PHE A 131 1.75 -1.52 -3.61
C PHE A 131 0.56 -0.87 -2.87
N ILE A 132 0.40 0.45 -2.95
CA ILE A 132 -0.74 1.16 -2.36
C ILE A 132 -2.07 0.62 -2.91
N TYR A 133 -2.19 0.48 -4.22
CA TYR A 133 -3.38 -0.10 -4.86
C TYR A 133 -3.70 -1.49 -4.31
N SER A 134 -2.70 -2.37 -4.21
CA SER A 134 -2.87 -3.73 -3.69
C SER A 134 -3.39 -3.76 -2.25
N GLN A 135 -2.95 -2.81 -1.40
CA GLN A 135 -3.37 -2.74 0.00
C GLN A 135 -4.82 -2.28 0.13
N VAL A 136 -5.19 -1.23 -0.62
CA VAL A 136 -6.58 -0.72 -0.64
C VAL A 136 -7.51 -1.83 -1.12
N LYS A 137 -7.16 -2.50 -2.22
CA LYS A 137 -7.95 -3.62 -2.78
C LYS A 137 -8.07 -4.78 -1.79
N SER A 138 -6.98 -5.13 -1.10
CA SER A 138 -6.98 -6.21 -0.10
C SER A 138 -7.92 -5.90 1.06
N TYR A 139 -7.87 -4.67 1.58
CA TYR A 139 -8.75 -4.26 2.67
C TYR A 139 -10.22 -4.15 2.20
N TYR A 140 -10.47 -3.60 1.01
CA TYR A 140 -11.80 -3.60 0.41
C TYR A 140 -12.37 -5.03 0.26
N THR A 141 -11.58 -5.96 -0.25
CA THR A 141 -11.97 -7.38 -0.40
C THR A 141 -12.31 -8.00 0.96
N LEU A 142 -11.52 -7.71 2.00
CA LEU A 142 -11.83 -8.16 3.37
C LEU A 142 -13.18 -7.64 3.86
N LEU A 143 -13.54 -6.39 3.54
CA LEU A 143 -14.82 -5.82 3.92
C LEU A 143 -15.98 -6.47 3.15
N LEU A 144 -15.81 -6.74 1.86
CA LEU A 144 -16.78 -7.52 1.07
C LEU A 144 -17.00 -8.92 1.65
N MET A 145 -15.92 -9.62 2.03
CA MET A 145 -16.02 -10.95 2.66
C MET A 145 -16.79 -10.93 3.99
N LYS A 146 -16.91 -9.76 4.63
CA LYS A 146 -17.70 -9.55 5.85
C LYS A 146 -19.13 -9.08 5.57
N ASN A 147 -19.54 -8.99 4.31
CA ASN A 147 -20.85 -8.55 3.86
C ASN A 147 -21.23 -7.14 4.33
N TYR A 148 -20.25 -6.24 4.42
CA TYR A 148 -20.54 -4.83 4.66
C TYR A 148 -21.16 -4.19 3.40
N ASP A 149 -22.09 -3.26 3.60
CA ASP A 149 -22.67 -2.49 2.51
C ASP A 149 -21.72 -1.37 2.02
N GLN A 150 -22.05 -0.71 0.91
CA GLN A 150 -21.13 0.28 0.32
C GLN A 150 -20.90 1.50 1.24
N LYS A 151 -21.91 1.89 2.02
CA LYS A 151 -21.78 3.00 2.97
C LYS A 151 -20.85 2.62 4.11
N GLU A 152 -21.02 1.44 4.69
CA GLU A 152 -20.14 0.90 5.73
C GLU A 152 -18.71 0.70 5.23
N ILE A 153 -18.55 0.24 3.99
CA ILE A 153 -17.25 0.08 3.33
C ILE A 153 -16.55 1.42 3.19
N PHE A 154 -17.25 2.44 2.69
CA PHE A 154 -16.70 3.79 2.56
C PHE A 154 -16.26 4.35 3.90
N GLU A 155 -17.08 4.20 4.94
CA GLU A 155 -16.75 4.64 6.29
C GLU A 155 -15.49 3.97 6.85
N LYS A 156 -15.40 2.64 6.68
CA LYS A 156 -14.27 1.84 7.16
C LYS A 156 -13.00 2.10 6.36
N LEU A 157 -13.10 2.30 5.04
CA LEU A 157 -11.97 2.67 4.19
C LEU A 157 -11.40 4.01 4.62
N CYS A 158 -12.25 5.02 4.80
CA CYS A 158 -11.80 6.33 5.24
C CYS A 158 -11.15 6.27 6.64
N LYS A 159 -11.73 5.53 7.59
CA LYS A 159 -11.12 5.32 8.92
C LYS A 159 -9.78 4.59 8.83
N TRP A 160 -9.69 3.58 7.96
CA TRP A 160 -8.46 2.85 7.70
C TRP A 160 -7.40 3.75 7.08
N PHE A 161 -7.76 4.59 6.11
CA PHE A 161 -6.85 5.60 5.57
C PHE A 161 -6.34 6.51 6.68
N MET A 162 -7.22 7.12 7.49
CA MET A 162 -6.82 7.98 8.60
C MET A 162 -5.84 7.29 9.55
N THR A 163 -6.16 6.05 9.97
CA THR A 163 -5.32 5.27 10.90
C THR A 163 -3.95 4.96 10.31
N ASN A 164 -3.88 4.65 9.02
CA ASN A 164 -2.67 4.22 8.35
C ASN A 164 -1.94 5.35 7.61
N THR A 165 -2.37 6.60 7.75
CA THR A 165 -1.72 7.76 7.11
C THR A 165 -1.41 8.89 8.08
N GLY A 166 -1.92 8.80 9.30
CA GLY A 166 -1.92 9.94 10.22
C GLY A 166 -2.79 11.11 9.74
N ILE A 167 -3.61 10.96 8.69
CA ILE A 167 -4.61 11.98 8.33
C ILE A 167 -5.57 12.15 9.49
N THR A 168 -5.64 13.37 10.01
CA THR A 168 -6.56 13.71 11.09
C THR A 168 -7.89 14.25 10.57
N GLU A 169 -7.89 14.87 9.39
CA GLU A 169 -9.07 15.46 8.78
C GLU A 169 -9.82 14.45 7.93
N ARG A 170 -11.08 14.21 8.30
CA ARG A 170 -11.93 13.22 7.62
C ARG A 170 -12.07 13.49 6.13
N ASP A 171 -12.29 14.75 5.74
CA ASP A 171 -12.54 15.12 4.34
C ASP A 171 -11.37 14.76 3.42
N LYS A 172 -10.12 14.84 3.92
CA LYS A 172 -8.93 14.43 3.16
C LYS A 172 -8.91 12.92 2.91
N ALA A 173 -9.33 12.13 3.89
CA ALA A 173 -9.46 10.68 3.73
C ALA A 173 -10.59 10.33 2.74
N GLU A 174 -11.70 11.08 2.75
CA GLU A 174 -12.80 10.88 1.81
C GLU A 174 -12.40 11.22 0.37
N VAL A 175 -11.63 12.29 0.16
CA VAL A 175 -11.06 12.64 -1.15
C VAL A 175 -10.18 11.50 -1.68
N LEU A 176 -9.32 10.93 -0.83
CA LEU A 176 -8.48 9.79 -1.19
C LEU A 176 -9.31 8.55 -1.54
N VAL A 177 -10.26 8.16 -0.69
CA VAL A 177 -11.11 6.99 -0.95
C VAL A 177 -11.91 7.17 -2.23
N SER A 178 -12.40 8.38 -2.50
CA SER A 178 -13.11 8.72 -3.74
C SER A 178 -12.27 8.47 -5.00
N TYR A 179 -10.96 8.75 -4.94
CA TYR A 179 -10.04 8.42 -6.02
C TYR A 179 -9.98 6.91 -6.30
N PHE A 180 -9.84 6.09 -5.26
CA PHE A 180 -9.76 4.63 -5.41
C PHE A 180 -11.09 4.00 -5.87
N ILE A 181 -12.23 4.62 -5.51
CA ILE A 181 -13.54 4.26 -6.07
C ILE A 181 -13.55 4.51 -7.58
N GLN A 182 -13.16 5.70 -8.03
CA GLN A 182 -13.13 6.03 -9.47
C GLN A 182 -12.12 5.17 -10.25
N ASN A 183 -10.94 4.89 -9.70
CA ASN A 183 -9.86 4.14 -10.39
C ASN A 183 -10.06 2.61 -10.42
N CYS A 184 -11.25 2.12 -10.03
CA CYS A 184 -11.64 0.70 -10.11
C CYS A 184 -10.93 -0.23 -9.10
N GLU A 185 -10.42 0.31 -7.99
CA GLU A 185 -9.80 -0.49 -6.93
C GLU A 185 -10.77 -0.72 -5.75
N VAL A 186 -11.88 0.03 -5.74
CA VAL A 186 -12.97 -0.05 -4.76
C VAL A 186 -14.30 0.06 -5.53
N PHE A 187 -15.28 -0.78 -5.18
CA PHE A 187 -16.62 -0.88 -5.81
C PHE A 187 -16.67 -1.43 -7.25
N SER A 188 -15.65 -2.14 -7.69
CA SER A 188 -15.71 -2.94 -8.92
C SER A 188 -16.09 -4.39 -8.60
N GLU A 189 -16.94 -5.00 -9.43
CA GLU A 189 -17.17 -6.44 -9.41
C GLU A 189 -15.84 -7.18 -9.65
N CYS A 190 -15.55 -8.20 -8.84
CA CYS A 190 -14.42 -9.11 -9.05
C CYS A 190 -14.65 -10.01 -10.27
#